data_AF-A0A1W1I9D2-F1
#
_entry.id   AF-A0A1W1I9D2-F1
#
_cell.length_a   1.000
_cell.length_b   1.000
_cell.length_c   1.000
_cell.angle_alpha   90.00
_cell.angle_beta   90.00
_cell.angle_gamma   90.00
#
_symmetry.space_group_name_H-M   'P 1'
#
loop_
_entity.id
_entity.type
_entity.pdbx_description
1 polymer ?
#
loop_
_entity_poly.entity_id
_entity_poly.type
_entity_poly.pdbx_seq_one_letter_code
_entity_poly.pdbx_strand_id
1 'polypeptide(L)'
;MLEPTTPEGTTTGILNEATGEAAEWYERGVALKKAGLFKRAIDQFERAAADSQYALKAYAQIGLCHKSIRQYEQAVTSFRRALKSPTASARETVQLLYVLGRTLESLGRADDALEAYRWLRREDPGFRDVAERIGALSVRKPSDPTDRSRRGNPWAKQALQVWEGFLRHTR
;
A
#
# COMPACT_ATOMS: atom_id res chain seq x y z
N MET A 1 42.13 -49.30 -4.47
CA MET A 1 40.80 -49.54 -5.09
C MET A 1 39.77 -49.07 -4.09
N LEU A 2 39.04 -48.00 -4.44
CA LEU A 2 37.88 -47.38 -3.77
C LEU A 2 38.13 -46.60 -2.47
N GLU A 3 38.00 -45.27 -2.58
CA GLU A 3 37.74 -44.33 -1.48
C GLU A 3 36.26 -44.41 -1.03
N PRO A 4 35.94 -44.00 0.21
CA PRO A 4 34.67 -43.35 0.47
C PRO A 4 34.87 -41.85 0.72
N THR A 5 34.38 -41.08 -0.23
CA THR A 5 34.21 -39.63 -0.23
C THR A 5 33.32 -39.18 0.93
N THR A 6 33.86 -38.42 1.87
CA THR A 6 33.05 -37.54 2.72
C THR A 6 32.58 -36.35 1.87
N PRO A 7 31.27 -36.08 1.76
CA PRO A 7 30.81 -34.82 1.18
C PRO A 7 31.09 -33.71 2.21
N GLU A 8 32.21 -33.00 2.01
CA GLU A 8 32.48 -31.74 2.70
C GLU A 8 31.34 -30.78 2.40
N GLY A 9 30.72 -30.30 3.48
CA GLY A 9 29.58 -29.39 3.46
C GLY A 9 29.91 -28.13 2.68
N THR A 10 29.49 -28.10 1.42
CA THR A 10 29.39 -26.89 0.61
C THR A 10 27.93 -26.65 0.32
N THR A 11 27.22 -26.08 1.29
CA THR A 11 26.03 -25.28 1.00
C THR A 11 26.11 -23.99 1.81
N THR A 12 27.27 -23.35 1.69
CA THR A 12 27.41 -21.91 1.91
C THR A 12 26.66 -21.23 0.77
N GLY A 13 25.43 -20.77 1.03
CA GLY A 13 24.70 -19.98 0.02
C GLY A 13 23.17 -19.93 0.07
N ILE A 14 22.48 -20.39 1.11
CA ILE A 14 21.00 -20.17 1.23
C ILE A 14 20.71 -18.77 1.81
N LEU A 15 21.49 -17.77 1.41
CA LEU A 15 21.22 -16.38 1.74
C LEU A 15 21.21 -15.58 0.44
N ASN A 16 19.99 -15.25 0.02
CA ASN A 16 19.67 -13.99 -0.64
C ASN A 16 19.69 -13.92 -2.18
N GLU A 17 19.06 -14.87 -2.88
CA GLU A 17 18.62 -14.66 -4.28
C GLU A 17 17.28 -13.88 -4.39
N ALA A 18 16.55 -13.70 -3.27
CA ALA A 18 15.25 -13.05 -3.25
C ALA A 18 15.29 -11.54 -3.59
N THR A 19 16.44 -10.87 -3.44
CA THR A 19 16.50 -9.40 -3.51
C THR A 19 16.76 -8.82 -4.90
N GLY A 20 17.34 -9.60 -5.82
CA GLY A 20 17.60 -9.16 -7.20
C GLY A 20 16.37 -9.30 -8.11
N GLU A 21 15.69 -10.43 -8.02
CA GLU A 21 14.55 -10.73 -8.91
C GLU A 21 13.35 -9.82 -8.62
N ALA A 22 13.04 -9.57 -7.34
CA ALA A 22 11.95 -8.66 -6.96
C ALA A 22 12.23 -7.22 -7.41
N ALA A 23 13.49 -6.78 -7.33
CA ALA A 23 13.91 -5.47 -7.82
C ALA A 23 13.73 -5.37 -9.35
N GLU A 24 14.14 -6.40 -10.09
CA GLU A 24 13.98 -6.44 -11.54
C GLU A 24 12.50 -6.43 -11.96
N TRP A 25 11.66 -7.24 -11.31
CA TRP A 25 10.21 -7.22 -11.52
C TRP A 25 9.63 -5.83 -11.26
N TYR A 26 10.08 -5.16 -10.18
CA TYR A 26 9.63 -3.82 -9.85
C TYR A 26 10.04 -2.80 -10.93
N GLU A 27 11.30 -2.81 -11.37
CA GLU A 27 11.81 -1.90 -12.40
C GLU A 27 11.10 -2.08 -13.74
N ARG A 28 10.89 -3.34 -14.17
CA ARG A 28 10.10 -3.67 -15.36
C ARG A 28 8.67 -3.14 -15.24
N GLY A 29 8.03 -3.32 -14.08
CA GLY A 29 6.72 -2.75 -13.80
C GLY A 29 6.69 -1.22 -13.92
N VAL A 30 7.71 -0.53 -13.40
CA VAL A 30 7.84 0.94 -13.52
C VAL A 30 7.96 1.36 -14.98
N ALA A 31 8.77 0.66 -15.77
CA ALA A 31 8.94 0.94 -17.20
C ALA A 31 7.61 0.74 -17.97
N LEU A 32 6.92 -0.37 -17.74
CA LEU A 32 5.61 -0.67 -18.35
C LEU A 32 4.54 0.36 -17.97
N LYS A 33 4.50 0.78 -16.70
CA LYS A 33 3.59 1.84 -16.23
C LYS A 33 3.88 3.17 -16.94
N LYS A 34 5.15 3.56 -17.07
CA LYS A 34 5.55 4.78 -17.81
C LYS A 34 5.13 4.71 -19.28
N ALA A 35 5.14 3.51 -19.88
CA ALA A 35 4.66 3.26 -21.23
C ALA A 35 3.11 3.17 -21.34
N GLY A 36 2.35 3.37 -20.24
CA GLY A 36 0.89 3.28 -20.24
C GLY A 36 0.33 1.85 -20.28
N LEU A 37 1.19 0.83 -20.22
CA LEU A 37 0.80 -0.59 -20.24
C LEU A 37 0.41 -1.08 -18.84
N PHE A 38 -0.62 -0.46 -18.26
CA PHE A 38 -0.97 -0.61 -16.84
C PHE A 38 -1.26 -2.05 -16.42
N LYS A 39 -1.95 -2.86 -17.23
CA LYS A 39 -2.24 -4.27 -16.89
C LYS A 39 -0.96 -5.10 -16.79
N ARG A 40 -0.07 -4.99 -17.78
CA ARG A 40 1.23 -5.68 -17.75
C ARG A 40 2.10 -5.19 -16.59
N ALA A 41 2.05 -3.90 -16.29
CA ALA A 41 2.76 -3.33 -15.15
C ALA A 41 2.29 -3.95 -13.83
N ILE A 42 0.97 -4.13 -13.65
CA ILE A 42 0.39 -4.81 -12.48
C ILE A 42 0.97 -6.22 -12.35
N ASP A 43 1.00 -7.01 -13.42
CA ASP A 43 1.55 -8.37 -13.39
C ASP A 43 3.00 -8.40 -12.89
N GLN A 44 3.83 -7.43 -13.29
CA GLN A 44 5.23 -7.35 -12.82
C GLN A 44 5.31 -6.92 -11.36
N PHE A 45 4.50 -5.94 -10.95
CA PHE A 45 4.46 -5.51 -9.56
C PHE A 45 3.93 -6.60 -8.62
N GLU A 46 3.00 -7.44 -9.07
CA GLU A 46 2.51 -8.56 -8.26
C GLU A 46 3.62 -9.58 -7.97
N ARG A 47 4.50 -9.83 -8.96
CA ARG A 47 5.72 -10.64 -8.75
C ARG A 47 6.67 -9.98 -7.76
N ALA A 48 6.93 -8.68 -7.93
CA ALA A 48 7.76 -7.92 -6.99
C ALA A 48 7.19 -7.91 -5.57
N ALA A 49 5.85 -7.88 -5.42
CA ALA A 49 5.18 -7.86 -4.13
C ALA A 49 5.26 -9.19 -3.35
N ALA A 50 5.74 -10.27 -3.97
CA ALA A 50 6.05 -11.51 -3.27
C ALA A 50 7.22 -11.32 -2.27
N ASP A 51 8.12 -10.37 -2.53
CA ASP A 51 9.16 -9.98 -1.60
C ASP A 51 8.63 -8.91 -0.62
N SER A 52 8.80 -9.16 0.68
CA SER A 52 8.32 -8.27 1.74
C SER A 52 8.95 -6.87 1.73
N GLN A 53 10.20 -6.72 1.26
CA GLN A 53 10.89 -5.44 1.12
C GLN A 53 10.29 -4.59 -0.01
N TYR A 54 9.78 -5.24 -1.07
CA TYR A 54 9.15 -4.56 -2.21
C TYR A 54 7.63 -4.45 -2.10
N ALA A 55 6.99 -5.29 -1.28
CA ALA A 55 5.54 -5.37 -1.14
C ALA A 55 4.86 -4.00 -1.00
N LEU A 56 5.38 -3.11 -0.14
CA LEU A 56 4.83 -1.77 0.04
C LEU A 56 4.80 -0.99 -1.28
N LYS A 57 5.97 -0.84 -1.91
CA LYS A 57 6.16 -0.04 -3.12
C LYS A 57 5.40 -0.66 -4.28
N ALA A 58 5.46 -1.97 -4.42
CA ALA A 58 4.76 -2.72 -5.45
C ALA A 58 3.24 -2.55 -5.34
N TYR A 59 2.64 -2.78 -4.17
CA TYR A 59 1.19 -2.59 -3.99
C TYR A 59 0.75 -1.13 -4.16
N ALA A 60 1.60 -0.16 -3.78
CA ALA A 60 1.36 1.25 -4.08
C ALA A 60 1.30 1.50 -5.60
N GLN A 61 2.24 0.94 -6.37
CA GLN A 61 2.24 1.08 -7.83
C GLN A 61 1.06 0.35 -8.49
N ILE A 62 0.68 -0.84 -8.01
CA ILE A 62 -0.51 -1.57 -8.48
C ILE A 62 -1.76 -0.71 -8.29
N GLY A 63 -1.92 -0.10 -7.12
CA GLY A 63 -3.04 0.79 -6.85
C GLY A 63 -3.09 2.00 -7.79
N LEU A 64 -1.93 2.61 -8.07
CA LEU A 64 -1.82 3.70 -9.04
C LEU A 64 -2.16 3.24 -10.48
N CYS A 65 -1.75 2.03 -10.87
CA CYS A 65 -2.08 1.46 -12.17
C CYS A 65 -3.58 1.23 -12.31
N HIS A 66 -4.23 0.61 -11.32
CA HIS A 66 -5.68 0.43 -11.28
C HIS A 66 -6.44 1.75 -11.34
N LYS A 67 -5.98 2.77 -10.58
CA LYS A 67 -6.55 4.12 -10.65
C LYS A 67 -6.43 4.72 -12.05
N SER A 68 -5.32 4.50 -12.74
CA SER A 68 -5.08 5.00 -14.10
C SER A 68 -6.04 4.38 -15.13
N ILE A 69 -6.48 3.15 -14.89
CA ILE A 69 -7.50 2.46 -15.70
C ILE A 69 -8.92 2.56 -15.11
N ARG A 70 -9.15 3.50 -14.18
CA ARG A 70 -10.45 3.77 -13.51
C ARG A 70 -11.05 2.59 -12.73
N GLN A 71 -10.22 1.63 -12.34
CA GLN A 71 -10.58 0.49 -11.49
C GLN A 71 -10.37 0.87 -10.02
N TYR A 72 -11.21 1.76 -9.49
CA TYR A 72 -10.94 2.41 -8.22
C TYR A 72 -11.09 1.47 -7.01
N GLU A 73 -11.99 0.49 -7.05
CA GLU A 73 -12.16 -0.51 -5.98
C GLU A 73 -10.91 -1.39 -5.82
N GLN A 74 -10.34 -1.83 -6.95
CA GLN A 74 -9.08 -2.57 -6.97
C GLN A 74 -7.95 -1.68 -6.46
N ALA A 75 -7.92 -0.41 -6.87
CA ALA A 75 -6.92 0.55 -6.38
C ALA A 75 -6.98 0.71 -4.85
N VAL A 76 -8.17 0.88 -4.28
CA VAL A 76 -8.38 0.94 -2.81
C VAL A 76 -7.84 -0.33 -2.13
N THR A 77 -8.12 -1.49 -2.70
CA THR A 77 -7.66 -2.78 -2.16
C THR A 77 -6.13 -2.85 -2.15
N SER A 78 -5.47 -2.45 -3.23
CA SER A 78 -4.01 -2.43 -3.33
C SER A 78 -3.37 -1.43 -2.37
N PHE A 79 -3.91 -0.21 -2.23
CA PHE A 79 -3.40 0.76 -1.26
C PHE A 79 -3.54 0.26 0.18
N ARG A 80 -4.66 -0.40 0.51
CA ARG A 80 -4.84 -1.03 1.83
C ARG A 80 -3.84 -2.16 2.08
N ARG A 81 -3.46 -2.92 1.05
CA ARG A 81 -2.38 -3.92 1.17
C ARG A 81 -1.03 -3.26 1.40
N ALA A 82 -0.72 -2.17 0.69
CA ALA A 82 0.51 -1.41 0.91
C ALA A 82 0.61 -0.88 2.35
N LEU A 83 -0.48 -0.34 2.90
CA LEU A 83 -0.55 0.17 4.28
C LEU A 83 -0.39 -0.92 5.36
N LYS A 84 -0.54 -2.20 5.02
CA LYS A 84 -0.30 -3.33 5.93
C LYS A 84 1.16 -3.78 5.94
N SER A 85 2.00 -3.24 5.07
CA SER A 85 3.39 -3.66 4.97
C SER A 85 4.17 -3.19 6.20
N PRO A 86 4.96 -4.08 6.86
CA PRO A 86 5.72 -3.73 8.05
C PRO A 86 6.91 -2.80 7.75
N THR A 87 7.29 -2.67 6.47
CA THR A 87 8.40 -1.81 6.02
C THR A 87 7.96 -0.36 5.74
N ALA A 88 6.72 0.00 6.06
CA ALA A 88 6.17 1.32 5.83
C ALA A 88 6.79 2.40 6.71
N SER A 89 7.47 3.36 6.09
CA SER A 89 7.84 4.60 6.77
C SER A 89 6.62 5.50 7.01
N ALA A 90 6.70 6.40 7.98
CA ALA A 90 5.67 7.43 8.21
C ALA A 90 5.41 8.26 6.95
N ARG A 91 6.49 8.64 6.24
CA ARG A 91 6.38 9.40 4.98
C ARG A 91 5.62 8.64 3.90
N GLU A 92 5.90 7.35 3.69
CA GLU A 92 5.18 6.55 2.70
C GLU A 92 3.73 6.31 3.11
N THR A 93 3.48 6.12 4.41
CA THR A 93 2.14 5.97 4.98
C THR A 93 1.27 7.20 4.70
N VAL A 94 1.79 8.41 4.96
CA VAL A 94 1.10 9.68 4.67
C VAL A 94 0.76 9.80 3.18
N GLN A 95 1.72 9.48 2.29
CA GLN A 95 1.48 9.51 0.84
C GLN A 95 0.41 8.49 0.41
N LEU A 96 0.43 7.27 0.97
CA LEU A 96 -0.55 6.23 0.69
C LEU A 96 -1.95 6.62 1.18
N LEU A 97 -2.07 7.16 2.39
CA LEU A 97 -3.34 7.65 2.93
C LEU A 97 -3.94 8.76 2.06
N TYR A 98 -3.10 9.64 1.51
CA TYR A 98 -3.57 10.69 0.61
C TYR A 98 -4.16 10.12 -0.68
N VAL A 99 -3.42 9.23 -1.33
CA VAL A 99 -3.87 8.64 -2.60
C VAL A 99 -5.08 7.74 -2.38
N LEU A 100 -5.15 7.02 -1.25
CA LEU A 100 -6.32 6.27 -0.84
C LEU A 100 -7.54 7.19 -0.66
N GLY A 101 -7.41 8.29 0.08
CA GLY A 101 -8.48 9.27 0.27
C GLY A 101 -9.00 9.82 -1.07
N ARG A 102 -8.10 10.22 -1.98
CA ARG A 102 -8.47 10.72 -3.32
C ARG A 102 -9.18 9.66 -4.15
N THR A 103 -8.79 8.40 -4.00
CA THR A 103 -9.41 7.28 -4.70
C THR A 103 -10.79 6.97 -4.14
N LEU A 104 -10.97 7.07 -2.83
CA LEU A 104 -12.27 6.91 -2.16
C LEU A 104 -13.24 8.05 -2.50
N GLU A 105 -12.76 9.29 -2.62
CA GLU A 105 -13.57 10.40 -3.16
C GLU A 105 -14.04 10.13 -4.58
N SER A 106 -13.16 9.56 -5.42
CA SER A 106 -13.50 9.19 -6.81
C SER A 106 -14.58 8.09 -6.88
N LEU A 107 -14.69 7.27 -5.83
CA LEU A 107 -15.76 6.27 -5.64
C LEU A 107 -17.03 6.83 -4.99
N GLY A 108 -17.04 8.11 -4.58
CA GLY A 108 -18.13 8.68 -3.80
C GLY A 108 -18.19 8.22 -2.34
N ARG A 109 -17.17 7.49 -1.86
CA ARG A 109 -17.07 7.00 -0.47
C ARG A 109 -16.51 8.09 0.44
N ALA A 110 -17.29 9.15 0.63
CA ALA A 110 -16.88 10.37 1.33
C ALA A 110 -16.46 10.11 2.78
N ASP A 111 -17.19 9.28 3.52
CA ASP A 111 -16.88 8.95 4.92
C ASP A 111 -15.52 8.25 5.07
N ASP A 112 -15.24 7.29 4.20
CA ASP A 112 -13.97 6.55 4.21
C ASP A 112 -12.79 7.44 3.80
N ALA A 113 -13.01 8.35 2.83
CA ALA A 113 -12.02 9.33 2.44
C ALA A 113 -11.69 10.30 3.58
N LEU A 114 -12.74 10.78 4.27
CA LEU A 114 -12.62 11.67 5.43
C LEU A 114 -11.84 11.01 6.56
N GLU A 115 -12.07 9.73 6.80
CA GLU A 115 -11.29 8.94 7.75
C GLU A 115 -9.80 8.89 7.34
N ALA A 116 -9.49 8.49 6.11
CA ALA A 116 -8.10 8.44 5.62
C ALA A 116 -7.38 9.79 5.75
N TYR A 117 -8.07 10.90 5.45
CA TYR A 117 -7.52 12.24 5.60
C TYR A 117 -7.33 12.68 7.05
N ARG A 118 -8.24 12.32 7.95
CA ARG A 118 -8.08 12.62 9.38
C ARG A 118 -6.88 11.88 9.97
N TRP A 119 -6.66 10.64 9.54
CA TRP A 119 -5.47 9.87 9.87
C TRP A 119 -4.22 10.57 9.37
N LEU A 120 -4.20 10.91 8.08
CA LEU A 120 -3.09 11.62 7.47
C LEU A 120 -2.76 12.92 8.23
N ARG A 121 -3.77 13.74 8.53
CA ARG A 121 -3.59 15.03 9.21
C ARG A 121 -3.01 14.90 10.63
N ARG A 122 -3.19 13.76 11.30
CA ARG A 122 -2.55 13.52 12.60
C ARG A 122 -1.04 13.36 12.47
N GLU A 123 -0.60 12.76 11.36
CA GLU A 123 0.80 12.52 11.05
C GLU A 123 1.49 13.75 10.45
N ASP A 124 0.85 14.36 9.46
CA ASP A 124 1.33 15.55 8.78
C ASP A 124 0.18 16.53 8.57
N PRO A 125 -0.01 17.48 9.51
CA PRO A 125 -1.07 18.47 9.42
C PRO A 125 -0.98 19.39 8.20
N GLY A 126 0.23 19.58 7.65
CA GLY A 126 0.52 20.49 6.54
C GLY A 126 0.53 19.81 5.17
N PHE A 127 0.14 18.54 5.10
CA PHE A 127 0.26 17.77 3.88
C PHE A 127 -0.72 18.22 2.78
N ARG A 128 -0.18 18.89 1.75
CA ARG A 128 -0.92 19.28 0.53
C ARG A 128 -2.24 19.98 0.85
N ASP A 129 -3.33 19.59 0.19
CA ASP A 129 -4.68 20.14 0.32
C ASP A 129 -5.56 19.35 1.32
N VAL A 130 -4.98 18.54 2.22
CA VAL A 130 -5.74 17.63 3.10
C VAL A 130 -6.72 18.38 4.01
N ALA A 131 -6.35 19.55 4.53
CA ALA A 131 -7.24 20.36 5.36
C ALA A 131 -8.48 20.83 4.59
N GLU A 132 -8.31 21.28 3.34
CA GLU A 132 -9.40 21.68 2.45
C GLU A 132 -10.29 20.49 2.12
N ARG A 133 -9.71 19.32 1.82
CA ARG A 133 -10.48 18.09 1.53
C ARG A 133 -11.34 17.67 2.72
N ILE A 134 -10.79 17.71 3.93
CA ILE A 134 -11.55 17.44 5.15
C ILE A 134 -12.71 18.42 5.31
N GLY A 135 -12.48 19.71 5.09
CA GLY A 135 -13.52 20.73 5.13
C GLY A 135 -14.64 20.46 4.12
N ALA A 136 -14.29 20.26 2.86
CA ALA A 136 -15.23 19.99 1.77
C ALA A 136 -16.09 18.72 2.03
N LEU A 137 -15.46 17.64 2.49
CA LEU A 137 -16.16 16.38 2.78
C LEU A 137 -17.00 16.44 4.06
N SER A 138 -16.65 17.29 5.03
CA SER A 138 -17.43 17.44 6.28
C SER A 138 -18.70 18.26 6.09
N VAL A 139 -18.72 19.18 5.12
CA VAL A 139 -19.89 20.02 4.79
C VAL A 139 -20.94 19.25 4.00
N ARG A 140 -20.51 18.27 3.19
CA ARG A 140 -21.41 17.30 2.57
C ARG A 140 -22.02 16.47 3.69
N LYS A 141 -23.26 16.82 4.10
CA LYS A 141 -24.00 16.20 5.21
C LYS A 141 -23.77 14.69 5.24
N PRO A 142 -23.59 14.08 6.43
CA PRO A 142 -23.43 12.64 6.54
C PRO A 142 -24.58 11.96 5.80
N SER A 143 -24.26 11.05 4.88
CA SER A 143 -25.25 10.15 4.33
C SER A 143 -25.95 9.41 5.47
N ASP A 144 -27.23 9.13 5.22
CA ASP A 144 -28.22 8.50 6.10
C ASP A 144 -27.61 7.65 7.25
N PRO A 145 -28.04 7.79 8.52
CA PRO A 145 -27.59 6.91 9.61
C PRO A 145 -27.79 5.41 9.36
N THR A 146 -28.60 5.01 8.37
CA THR A 146 -28.73 3.62 7.90
C THR A 146 -27.71 3.21 6.83
N ASP A 147 -26.84 4.12 6.40
CA ASP A 147 -25.75 3.85 5.46
C ASP A 147 -24.82 2.80 6.04
N ARG A 148 -24.83 1.62 5.41
CA ARG A 148 -24.02 0.46 5.80
C ARG A 148 -22.52 0.76 5.78
N SER A 149 -22.10 1.86 5.13
CA SER A 149 -20.72 2.38 5.15
C SER A 149 -20.25 2.78 6.56
N ARG A 150 -21.17 3.16 7.47
CA ARG A 150 -20.88 3.57 8.85
C ARG A 150 -20.66 2.45 9.85
N ARG A 151 -20.84 1.18 9.45
CA ARG A 151 -20.49 0.05 10.32
C ARG A 151 -18.98 -0.04 10.44
N GLY A 152 -18.44 0.66 11.46
CA GLY A 152 -17.06 0.66 11.95
C GLY A 152 -16.07 0.02 11.00
N ASN A 153 -15.48 0.83 10.12
CA ASN A 153 -14.72 0.32 8.98
C ASN A 153 -13.50 -0.48 9.49
N PRO A 154 -13.44 -1.81 9.28
CA PRO A 154 -12.46 -2.68 9.93
C PRO A 154 -11.01 -2.28 9.65
N TRP A 155 -10.74 -1.71 8.48
CA TRP A 155 -9.37 -1.34 8.09
C TRP A 155 -8.82 -0.19 8.90
N ALA A 156 -9.63 0.73 9.42
CA ALA A 156 -9.15 1.81 10.27
C ALA A 156 -8.77 1.28 11.65
N LYS A 157 -9.56 0.32 12.19
CA LYS A 157 -9.19 -0.44 13.40
C LYS A 157 -7.96 -1.33 13.17
N GLN A 158 -7.82 -1.95 12.00
CA GLN A 158 -6.65 -2.77 11.66
C GLN A 158 -5.41 -1.92 11.39
N ALA A 159 -5.56 -0.77 10.75
CA ALA A 159 -4.50 0.22 10.61
C ALA A 159 -4.07 0.70 12.00
N LEU A 160 -5.01 1.06 12.88
CA LEU A 160 -4.80 1.36 14.31
C LEU A 160 -3.99 0.27 15.02
N GLN A 161 -4.34 -1.01 14.88
CA GLN A 161 -3.62 -2.11 15.54
C GLN A 161 -2.18 -2.24 15.03
N VAL A 162 -1.97 -2.13 13.71
CA VAL A 162 -0.62 -2.17 13.12
C VAL A 162 0.20 -0.96 13.60
N TRP A 163 -0.43 0.22 13.69
CA TRP A 163 0.20 1.46 14.10
C TRP A 163 0.51 1.54 15.60
N GLU A 164 -0.41 1.08 16.47
CA GLU A 164 -0.17 0.93 17.90
C GLU A 164 0.94 -0.11 18.20
N GLY A 165 1.13 -1.09 17.31
CA GLY A 165 2.27 -2.00 17.37
C GLY A 165 3.60 -1.30 17.04
N PHE A 166 3.59 -0.43 16.03
CA PHE A 166 4.75 0.34 15.59
C PHE A 166 5.20 1.38 16.62
N LEU A 167 4.27 2.15 17.20
CA LEU A 167 4.55 3.14 18.26
C LEU A 167 5.09 2.53 19.56
N ARG A 168 4.81 1.25 19.83
CA ARG A 168 5.32 0.55 21.02
C ARG A 168 6.78 0.09 20.89
N HIS A 169 7.32 0.01 19.68
CA HIS A 169 8.68 -0.47 19.41
C HIS A 169 9.70 0.65 19.09
N THR A 170 9.27 1.90 19.02
CA THR A 170 10.14 3.08 18.85
C THR A 170 10.38 3.82 20.16
N ARG A 171 10.63 3.09 21.26
CA ARG A 171 10.97 3.67 22.57
C ARG A 171 12.26 3.10 23.12
#